data_AF-A0A4Q5Z233-F1
#
_entry.id   AF-A0A4Q5Z233-F1
#
_cell.length_a   1.000
_cell.length_b   1.000
_cell.length_c   1.000
_cell.angle_alpha   90.00
_cell.angle_beta   90.00
_cell.angle_gamma   90.00
#
_symmetry.space_group_name_H-M   'P 1'
#
loop_
_entity.id
_entity.type
_entity.pdbx_description
1 polymer ?
#
loop_
_entity_poly.entity_id
_entity_poly.type
_entity_poly.pdbx_seq_one_letter_code
_entity_poly.pdbx_strand_id
1 'polypeptide(L)'
;MFQKLADLSLMIFLSFTSFSCSKSGSTNNQPSVVPSVKIEDASLVRTASAGTMHFRMTLNQTTNVPVSVDYSVVDGTATAAKDFTAASGTISIPANQSSAEVTVQIKGDPTDTRQDNLTFTVQLSNPKGCTLGVSSAKGTIITEDGTNYVVENTGFSTPSSYPGLTLAWSDEFSGTTLDGNTWNYEIGNGSGGWGNNELEYYTNSTKNVFVSNGNLIIEARKESIGGFNYSAARLTTQNKKTFTYGRVDIRAKLPKGKGIWPALWMLGSNITNVGWPASGEIDIMEYLGHETNKSHGTLH
;
A
#
# COMPACT_ATOMS: atom_id res chain seq x y z
N MET A 1 58.27 -6.20 -37.75
CA MET A 1 58.52 -4.76 -37.86
C MET A 1 57.76 -4.10 -36.71
N PHE A 2 58.52 -3.51 -35.79
CA PHE A 2 58.10 -2.74 -34.60
C PHE A 2 57.10 -1.61 -35.01
N GLN A 3 56.27 -0.99 -34.18
CA GLN A 3 56.45 -0.60 -32.78
C GLN A 3 55.11 -0.05 -32.22
N LYS A 4 54.88 -0.27 -30.92
CA LYS A 4 53.94 0.47 -30.08
C LYS A 4 54.26 1.98 -30.10
N LEU A 5 53.24 2.82 -30.07
CA LEU A 5 53.34 4.18 -29.53
C LEU A 5 52.34 4.33 -28.39
N ALA A 6 52.88 4.74 -27.25
CA ALA A 6 52.20 4.95 -25.99
C ALA A 6 51.60 6.36 -25.95
N ASP A 7 50.36 6.48 -25.50
CA ASP A 7 49.79 7.76 -25.08
C ASP A 7 50.36 8.14 -23.71
N LEU A 8 50.97 9.32 -23.66
CA LEU A 8 51.59 9.92 -22.50
C LEU A 8 50.59 10.83 -21.79
N SER A 9 50.40 10.54 -20.50
CA SER A 9 49.62 11.31 -19.52
C SER A 9 50.08 12.78 -19.43
N LEU A 10 49.12 13.71 -19.38
CA LEU A 10 49.33 15.08 -18.90
C LEU A 10 48.34 15.37 -17.75
N MET A 11 48.76 15.07 -16.52
CA MET A 11 48.12 15.53 -15.29
C MET A 11 48.49 16.99 -15.04
N ILE A 12 47.49 17.88 -15.07
CA ILE A 12 47.65 19.26 -14.62
C ILE A 12 47.55 19.28 -13.08
N PHE A 13 48.69 19.49 -12.42
CA PHE A 13 48.75 19.83 -11.00
C PHE A 13 48.45 21.32 -10.83
N LEU A 14 47.24 21.65 -10.35
CA LEU A 14 46.92 23.00 -9.88
C LEU A 14 47.35 23.13 -8.41
N SER A 15 48.56 23.65 -8.21
CA SER A 15 49.07 24.07 -6.90
C SER A 15 48.41 25.39 -6.49
N PHE A 16 47.39 25.32 -5.62
CA PHE A 16 46.93 26.50 -4.89
C PHE A 16 47.75 26.66 -3.61
N THR A 17 48.60 27.68 -3.59
CA THR A 17 49.33 28.13 -2.41
C THR A 17 48.37 28.77 -1.42
N SER A 18 48.36 28.23 -0.20
CA SER A 18 47.62 28.75 0.94
C SER A 18 48.28 30.01 1.50
N PHE A 19 47.57 31.14 1.47
CA PHE A 19 47.89 32.28 2.33
C PHE A 19 47.27 32.05 3.72
N SER A 20 48.12 31.68 4.67
CA SER A 20 47.79 31.66 6.11
C SER A 20 47.91 33.09 6.65
N CYS A 21 46.78 33.69 7.01
CA CYS A 21 46.74 34.91 7.82
C CYS A 21 46.46 34.49 9.27
N SER A 22 47.51 34.42 10.09
CA SER A 22 47.39 34.23 11.54
C SER A 22 46.91 35.53 12.18
N LYS A 23 45.60 35.65 12.39
CA LYS A 23 45.05 36.68 13.29
C LYS A 23 44.90 36.07 14.68
N SER A 24 45.64 36.65 15.62
CA SER A 24 45.64 36.30 17.03
C SER A 24 44.23 36.45 17.66
N GLY A 25 44.03 35.65 18.71
CA GLY A 25 42.78 35.41 19.44
C GLY A 25 41.77 36.56 19.51
N SER A 26 40.59 36.27 18.96
CA SER A 26 39.32 36.67 19.54
C SER A 26 38.64 35.38 19.98
N THR A 27 38.45 35.18 21.28
CA THR A 27 37.49 34.20 21.77
C THR A 27 36.12 34.69 21.32
N ASN A 28 35.66 34.22 20.15
CA ASN A 28 34.29 34.38 19.73
C ASN A 28 33.41 33.67 20.76
N ASN A 29 32.93 34.42 21.75
CA ASN A 29 31.73 34.11 22.54
C ASN A 29 30.49 34.24 21.62
N GLN A 30 30.52 33.57 20.47
CA GLN A 30 29.29 33.24 19.77
C GLN A 30 28.58 32.22 20.67
N PRO A 31 27.33 32.48 21.11
CA PRO A 31 26.55 31.47 21.80
C PRO A 31 26.61 30.19 20.98
N SER A 32 27.13 29.10 21.55
CA SER A 32 27.10 27.80 20.91
C SER A 32 25.63 27.50 20.61
N VAL A 33 25.25 27.56 19.34
CA VAL A 33 23.86 27.35 18.95
C VAL A 33 23.61 25.85 19.07
N VAL A 34 22.92 25.45 20.14
CA VAL A 34 22.58 24.04 20.40
C VAL A 34 21.60 23.58 19.32
N PRO A 35 21.93 22.59 18.48
CA PRO A 35 21.06 22.13 17.41
C PRO A 35 19.82 21.44 18.00
N SER A 36 18.73 21.45 17.23
CA SER A 36 17.51 20.68 17.53
C SER A 36 17.48 19.40 16.71
N VAL A 37 17.25 18.28 17.37
CA VAL A 37 17.01 16.97 16.76
C VAL A 37 15.53 16.80 16.42
N LYS A 38 15.23 16.18 15.29
CA LYS A 38 13.91 15.68 14.93
C LYS A 38 14.00 14.26 14.40
N ILE A 39 13.01 13.43 14.70
CA ILE A 39 12.82 12.10 14.10
C ILE A 39 11.58 12.11 13.20
N GLU A 40 11.66 11.39 12.09
CA GLU A 40 10.59 11.31 11.08
C GLU A 40 9.87 9.97 11.16
N ASP A 41 8.57 9.98 10.88
CA ASP A 41 7.76 8.77 10.72
C ASP A 41 8.36 7.84 9.65
N ALA A 42 8.18 6.54 9.83
CA ALA A 42 8.63 5.53 8.89
C ALA A 42 7.51 4.53 8.61
N SER A 43 7.57 3.92 7.43
CA SER A 43 6.67 2.82 7.07
C SER A 43 7.42 1.72 6.34
N LEU A 44 6.90 0.50 6.48
CA LEU A 44 7.46 -0.70 5.83
C LEU A 44 6.32 -1.66 5.50
N VAL A 45 6.26 -2.13 4.26
CA VAL A 45 5.38 -3.23 3.87
C VAL A 45 5.86 -4.52 4.55
N ARG A 46 4.97 -5.17 5.28
CA ARG A 46 5.26 -6.47 5.87
C ARG A 46 5.37 -7.52 4.77
N THR A 47 6.39 -8.37 4.87
CA THR A 47 6.59 -9.49 3.95
C THR A 47 6.61 -10.79 4.73
N ALA A 48 6.70 -11.92 4.01
CA ALA A 48 6.89 -13.22 4.63
C ALA A 48 8.16 -13.31 5.50
N SER A 49 9.19 -12.53 5.19
CA SER A 49 10.46 -12.50 5.91
C SER A 49 10.58 -11.26 6.79
N ALA A 50 11.46 -11.34 7.79
CA ALA A 50 11.80 -10.18 8.61
C ALA A 50 12.37 -9.05 7.74
N GLY A 51 12.07 -7.82 8.14
CA GLY A 51 12.53 -6.60 7.46
C GLY A 51 13.08 -5.59 8.47
N THR A 52 13.73 -4.55 7.97
CA THR A 52 14.24 -3.45 8.80
C THR A 52 13.53 -2.15 8.43
N MET A 53 12.94 -1.49 9.42
CA MET A 53 12.38 -0.15 9.28
C MET A 53 13.41 0.88 9.75
N HIS A 54 13.61 1.92 8.94
CA HIS A 54 14.61 2.96 9.15
C HIS A 54 13.92 4.27 9.54
N PHE A 55 14.20 4.77 10.74
CA PHE A 55 13.71 6.06 11.21
C PHE A 55 14.80 7.10 11.07
N ARG A 56 14.56 8.10 10.21
CA ARG A 56 15.53 9.15 9.96
C ARG A 56 15.50 10.17 11.08
N MET A 57 16.64 10.38 11.70
CA MET A 57 16.87 11.44 12.68
C MET A 57 17.73 12.52 12.04
N THR A 58 17.36 13.80 12.19
CA THR A 58 18.09 14.93 11.60
C THR A 58 18.28 16.09 12.56
N LEU A 59 19.32 16.90 12.30
CA LEU A 59 19.56 18.19 12.95
C LEU A 59 19.09 19.34 12.06
N ASN A 60 18.59 20.41 12.67
CA ASN A 60 18.31 21.67 11.96
C ASN A 60 19.59 22.40 11.51
N GLN A 61 20.73 22.08 12.09
CA GLN A 61 22.05 22.58 11.71
C GLN A 61 23.13 21.60 12.19
N THR A 62 24.26 21.54 11.48
CA THR A 62 25.41 20.72 11.90
C THR A 62 26.14 21.33 13.08
N THR A 63 26.90 20.51 13.80
CA THR A 63 27.80 20.95 14.86
C THR A 63 29.17 20.30 14.69
N ASN A 64 30.20 20.91 15.26
CA ASN A 64 31.57 20.39 15.23
C ASN A 64 31.87 19.36 16.34
N VAL A 65 30.86 19.01 17.14
CA VAL A 65 30.92 17.99 18.19
C VAL A 65 29.78 16.98 17.97
N PRO A 66 29.92 15.71 18.35
CA PRO A 66 28.81 14.76 18.23
C PRO A 66 27.66 15.16 19.17
N VAL A 67 26.44 14.86 18.74
CA VAL A 67 25.24 14.95 19.58
C VAL A 67 24.61 13.58 19.71
N SER A 68 23.93 13.33 20.82
CA SER A 68 23.29 12.03 21.06
C SER A 68 21.97 12.16 21.79
N VAL A 69 21.10 11.18 21.56
CA VAL A 69 19.82 11.00 22.25
C VAL A 69 19.66 9.52 22.56
N ASP A 70 18.96 9.21 23.64
CA ASP A 70 18.49 7.85 23.88
C ASP A 70 17.17 7.63 23.14
N TYR A 71 16.92 6.41 22.66
CA TYR A 71 15.67 6.01 22.03
C TYR A 71 15.10 4.76 22.69
N SER A 72 13.78 4.64 22.64
CA SER A 72 13.05 3.42 23.00
C SER A 72 11.89 3.20 22.03
N VAL A 73 11.62 1.95 21.70
CA VAL A 73 10.44 1.55 20.91
C VAL A 73 9.31 1.18 21.86
N VAL A 74 8.14 1.78 21.65
CA VAL A 74 6.95 1.62 22.47
C VAL A 74 5.85 0.96 21.63
N ASP A 75 5.22 -0.06 22.21
CA ASP A 75 4.09 -0.77 21.61
C ASP A 75 2.94 0.19 21.26
N GLY A 76 2.25 -0.10 20.17
CA GLY A 76 0.98 0.49 19.78
C GLY A 76 -0.01 -0.60 19.40
N THR A 77 -0.61 -0.51 18.21
CA THR A 77 -1.34 -1.67 17.65
C THR A 77 -0.39 -2.77 17.18
N ALA A 78 0.84 -2.41 16.79
CA ALA A 78 1.95 -3.34 16.67
C ALA A 78 2.61 -3.53 18.05
N THR A 79 2.96 -4.77 18.40
CA THR A 79 3.60 -5.10 19.69
C THR A 79 4.95 -5.78 19.51
N ALA A 80 5.89 -5.60 20.45
CA ALA A 80 7.17 -6.31 20.41
C ALA A 80 7.01 -7.84 20.51
N ALA A 81 5.91 -8.32 21.10
CA ALA A 81 5.63 -9.76 21.17
C ALA A 81 5.40 -10.34 19.77
N LYS A 82 4.63 -9.65 18.92
CA LYS A 82 4.17 -10.19 17.63
C LYS A 82 4.84 -9.58 16.42
N ASP A 83 5.13 -8.28 16.45
CA ASP A 83 5.27 -7.51 15.22
C ASP A 83 6.66 -6.96 14.94
N PHE A 84 7.41 -6.64 15.99
CA PHE A 84 8.77 -6.14 15.88
C PHE A 84 9.63 -6.69 17.01
N THR A 85 10.93 -6.44 16.97
CA THR A 85 11.84 -6.74 18.09
C THR A 85 12.02 -5.51 18.96
N ALA A 86 11.75 -5.63 20.26
CA ALA A 86 11.97 -4.54 21.21
C ALA A 86 13.39 -3.97 21.07
N ALA A 87 13.50 -2.65 20.98
CA ALA A 87 14.77 -1.97 20.81
C ALA A 87 14.81 -0.69 21.65
N SER A 88 15.98 -0.42 22.21
CA SER A 88 16.31 0.81 22.91
C SER A 88 17.82 0.99 22.91
N GLY A 89 18.31 2.21 23.02
CA GLY A 89 19.73 2.49 23.12
C GLY A 89 20.04 3.97 22.97
N THR A 90 21.30 4.29 22.74
CA THR A 90 21.74 5.66 22.42
C THR A 90 22.10 5.73 20.94
N ILE A 91 21.59 6.74 20.24
CA ILE A 91 21.98 7.05 18.86
C ILE A 91 22.71 8.39 18.82
N SER A 92 23.80 8.45 18.07
CA SER A 92 24.65 9.63 17.94
C SER A 92 24.70 10.11 16.50
N ILE A 93 24.58 11.42 16.30
CA ILE A 93 24.95 12.07 15.03
C ILE A 93 26.39 12.56 15.19
N PRO A 94 27.35 12.02 14.41
CA PRO A 94 28.75 12.43 14.48
C PRO A 94 28.94 13.92 14.19
N ALA A 95 30.06 14.47 14.66
CA ALA A 95 30.47 15.83 14.32
C ALA A 95 30.48 16.04 12.80
N ASN A 96 30.00 17.21 12.37
CA ASN A 96 29.87 17.64 10.98
C ASN A 96 28.89 16.80 10.13
N GLN A 97 28.14 15.89 10.74
CA GLN A 97 27.00 15.24 10.11
C GLN A 97 25.67 15.86 10.58
N SER A 98 24.62 15.67 9.78
CA SER A 98 23.29 16.22 10.04
C SER A 98 22.22 15.15 10.28
N SER A 99 22.56 13.86 10.18
CA SER A 99 21.58 12.79 10.34
C SER A 99 22.19 11.47 10.83
N ALA A 100 21.34 10.65 11.43
CA ALA A 100 21.58 9.24 11.75
C ALA A 100 20.26 8.46 11.62
N GLU A 101 20.31 7.14 11.69
CA GLU A 101 19.14 6.28 11.61
C GLU A 101 18.98 5.43 12.87
N VAL A 102 17.75 5.37 13.38
CA VAL A 102 17.33 4.33 14.31
C VAL A 102 16.72 3.21 13.48
N THR A 103 17.19 1.98 13.66
CA THR A 103 16.66 0.81 12.97
C THR A 103 15.79 -0.02 13.91
N VAL A 104 14.65 -0.49 13.41
CA VAL A 104 13.75 -1.40 14.13
C VAL A 104 13.52 -2.63 13.27
N GLN A 105 13.76 -3.81 13.84
CA GLN A 105 13.53 -5.08 13.16
C GLN A 105 12.04 -5.43 13.20
N ILE A 106 11.43 -5.55 12.02
CA ILE A 106 10.03 -5.93 11.85
C ILE A 106 9.97 -7.43 11.58
N LYS A 107 9.12 -8.14 12.33
CA LYS A 107 8.89 -9.58 12.16
C LYS A 107 8.10 -9.82 10.88
N GLY A 108 8.48 -10.86 10.14
CA GLY A 108 7.75 -11.30 8.94
C GLY A 108 6.44 -11.99 9.29
N ASP A 109 5.54 -12.05 8.31
CA ASP A 109 4.30 -12.82 8.37
C ASP A 109 4.20 -13.72 7.12
N PRO A 110 4.55 -15.01 7.22
CA PRO A 110 4.52 -15.93 6.09
C PRO A 110 3.09 -16.22 5.59
N THR A 111 2.05 -15.84 6.34
CA THR A 111 0.65 -16.00 5.93
C THR A 111 0.12 -14.81 5.14
N ASP A 112 0.90 -13.72 5.03
CA ASP A 112 0.51 -12.48 4.33
C ASP A 112 -0.88 -11.97 4.76
N THR A 113 -1.10 -11.94 6.08
CA THR A 113 -2.40 -11.58 6.66
C THR A 113 -2.75 -10.14 6.33
N ARG A 114 -3.89 -9.98 5.67
CA ARG A 114 -4.51 -8.70 5.37
C ARG A 114 -5.32 -8.20 6.55
N GLN A 115 -4.91 -7.05 7.10
CA GLN A 115 -5.55 -6.38 8.22
C GLN A 115 -5.18 -4.90 8.23
N ASP A 116 -5.84 -4.10 9.07
CA ASP A 116 -5.50 -2.69 9.28
C ASP A 116 -4.00 -2.53 9.59
N ASN A 117 -3.40 -1.48 9.02
CA ASN A 117 -1.99 -1.19 9.25
C ASN A 117 -1.67 -1.07 10.74
N LEU A 118 -0.59 -1.73 11.15
CA LEU A 118 -0.16 -1.75 12.54
C LEU A 118 0.80 -0.61 12.82
N THR A 119 0.77 -0.07 14.04
CA THR A 119 1.56 1.11 14.41
C THR A 119 2.27 0.92 15.74
N PHE A 120 3.46 1.48 15.85
CA PHE A 120 4.24 1.60 17.08
C PHE A 120 4.95 2.96 17.11
N THR A 121 5.64 3.29 18.20
CA THR A 121 6.31 4.60 18.34
C THR A 121 7.78 4.44 18.70
N VAL A 122 8.64 5.25 18.09
CA VAL A 122 10.03 5.47 18.52
C VAL A 122 10.08 6.79 19.29
N GLN A 123 10.44 6.72 20.57
CA GLN A 123 10.52 7.88 21.46
C GLN A 123 11.98 8.23 21.76
N LEU A 124 12.36 9.48 21.50
CA LEU A 124 13.65 10.07 21.85
C LEU A 124 13.63 10.69 23.25
N SER A 125 14.76 10.62 23.94
CA SER A 125 14.96 11.11 25.30
C SER A 125 16.44 11.45 25.58
N ASN A 126 16.73 11.96 26.77
CA ASN A 126 18.10 12.23 27.27
C ASN A 126 19.04 12.92 26.25
N PRO A 127 18.65 14.08 25.66
CA PRO A 127 19.48 14.76 24.67
C PRO A 127 20.80 15.26 25.27
N LYS A 128 21.89 15.07 24.53
CA LYS A 128 23.25 15.52 24.88
C LYS A 128 23.84 16.30 23.71
N GLY A 129 24.18 17.57 23.95
CA GLY A 129 24.70 18.47 22.92
C GLY A 129 23.64 18.96 21.92
N CYS A 130 22.36 18.67 22.16
CA CYS A 130 21.24 19.07 21.33
C CYS A 130 19.99 19.34 22.19
N THR A 131 18.93 19.83 21.56
CA THR A 131 17.56 19.88 22.09
C THR A 131 16.66 18.93 21.29
N LEU A 132 15.50 18.56 21.84
CA LEU A 132 14.49 17.77 21.13
C LEU A 132 13.43 18.70 20.50
N GLY A 133 13.33 18.69 19.17
CA GLY A 133 12.28 19.38 18.43
C GLY A 133 11.07 18.47 18.20
N VAL A 134 11.28 17.39 17.44
CA VAL A 134 10.29 16.30 17.30
C VAL A 134 10.89 15.06 17.94
N SER A 135 10.35 14.66 19.08
CA SER A 135 10.90 13.57 19.91
C SER A 135 10.21 12.23 19.73
N SER A 136 9.19 12.15 18.88
CA SER A 136 8.42 10.92 18.65
C SER A 136 8.21 10.73 17.15
N ALA A 137 8.37 9.49 16.68
CA ALA A 137 8.02 9.08 15.32
C ALA A 137 7.13 7.85 15.34
N LYS A 138 6.12 7.83 14.47
CA LYS A 138 5.25 6.68 14.23
C LYS A 138 5.91 5.73 13.24
N GLY A 139 6.04 4.47 13.63
CA GLY A 139 6.32 3.36 12.73
C GLY A 139 5.02 2.75 12.24
N THR A 140 4.84 2.64 10.91
CA THR A 140 3.67 1.99 10.30
C THR A 140 4.08 0.72 9.57
N ILE A 141 3.63 -0.43 10.05
CA ILE A 141 3.77 -1.70 9.35
C ILE A 141 2.56 -1.84 8.43
N ILE A 142 2.80 -1.77 7.12
CA ILE A 142 1.74 -1.83 6.11
C ILE A 142 1.34 -3.30 5.93
N THR A 143 0.08 -3.61 6.25
CA THR A 143 -0.53 -4.96 6.18
C THR A 143 -1.83 -4.95 5.39
N GLU A 144 -2.36 -3.78 5.04
CA GLU A 144 -3.60 -3.63 4.28
C GLU A 144 -3.51 -4.14 2.83
N ASP A 145 -2.30 -4.48 2.37
CA ASP A 145 -2.00 -4.99 1.03
C ASP A 145 -1.85 -6.50 0.96
N GLY A 146 -1.97 -7.21 2.09
CA GLY A 146 -1.88 -8.66 2.13
C GLY A 146 -2.96 -9.36 1.28
N THR A 147 -2.69 -10.60 0.90
CA THR A 147 -3.59 -11.42 0.07
C THR A 147 -4.40 -12.44 0.87
N ASN A 148 -4.05 -12.67 2.14
CA ASN A 148 -4.83 -13.51 3.04
C ASN A 148 -5.82 -12.68 3.86
N TYR A 149 -7.06 -12.58 3.39
CA TYR A 149 -8.14 -11.90 4.08
C TYR A 149 -9.10 -12.94 4.69
N VAL A 150 -9.25 -12.88 6.00
CA VAL A 150 -10.12 -13.81 6.73
C VAL A 150 -11.55 -13.29 6.66
N VAL A 151 -12.40 -14.04 5.97
CA VAL A 151 -13.84 -13.79 5.89
C VAL A 151 -14.58 -14.90 6.62
N GLU A 152 -15.46 -14.53 7.55
CA GLU A 152 -16.41 -15.48 8.12
C GLU A 152 -17.44 -15.89 7.06
N ASN A 153 -17.37 -17.15 6.61
CA ASN A 153 -18.32 -17.74 5.67
C ASN A 153 -19.64 -18.16 6.35
N THR A 154 -20.21 -17.27 7.15
CA THR A 154 -21.48 -17.48 7.86
C THR A 154 -22.66 -16.93 7.06
N GLY A 155 -23.89 -17.32 7.42
CA GLY A 155 -25.12 -16.85 6.77
C GLY A 155 -25.73 -17.86 5.81
N PHE A 156 -26.43 -17.36 4.78
CA PHE A 156 -27.12 -18.19 3.80
C PHE A 156 -26.14 -19.11 3.05
N SER A 157 -26.57 -20.32 2.71
CA SER A 157 -25.82 -21.26 1.86
C SER A 157 -26.61 -21.48 0.57
N THR A 158 -25.94 -21.34 -0.57
CA THR A 158 -26.57 -21.58 -1.88
C THR A 158 -26.73 -23.09 -2.08
N PRO A 159 -27.94 -23.58 -2.40
CA PRO A 159 -28.13 -24.97 -2.80
C PRO A 159 -27.24 -25.36 -3.97
N SER A 160 -26.58 -26.52 -3.88
CA SER A 160 -25.70 -27.04 -4.93
C SER A 160 -26.47 -27.68 -6.10
N SER A 161 -27.79 -27.80 -6.01
CA SER A 161 -28.64 -28.38 -7.04
C SER A 161 -30.09 -27.93 -6.89
N TYR A 162 -30.82 -27.88 -8.01
CA TYR A 162 -32.26 -27.61 -8.03
C TYR A 162 -32.97 -28.66 -8.88
N PRO A 163 -34.18 -29.10 -8.50
CA PRO A 163 -34.97 -30.01 -9.33
C PRO A 163 -35.17 -29.46 -10.74
N GLY A 164 -34.88 -30.28 -11.75
CA GLY A 164 -35.02 -29.91 -13.17
C GLY A 164 -33.89 -29.04 -13.73
N LEU A 165 -32.85 -28.72 -12.96
CA LEU A 165 -31.67 -27.99 -13.43
C LEU A 165 -30.40 -28.85 -13.26
N THR A 166 -29.52 -28.76 -14.25
CA THR A 166 -28.16 -29.30 -14.19
C THR A 166 -27.17 -28.16 -14.04
N LEU A 167 -26.21 -28.27 -13.13
CA LEU A 167 -25.15 -27.26 -12.98
C LEU A 167 -24.35 -27.14 -14.29
N ALA A 168 -24.46 -26.00 -14.95
CA ALA A 168 -23.74 -25.74 -16.21
C ALA A 168 -22.31 -25.25 -15.96
N TRP A 169 -22.12 -24.43 -14.93
CA TRP A 169 -20.83 -23.84 -14.56
C TRP A 169 -20.92 -23.26 -13.14
N SER A 170 -19.80 -23.22 -12.43
CA SER A 170 -19.61 -22.44 -11.20
C SER A 170 -18.17 -22.00 -11.04
N ASP A 171 -17.96 -21.00 -10.18
CA ASP A 171 -16.66 -20.61 -9.65
C ASP A 171 -16.80 -20.45 -8.13
N GLU A 172 -16.20 -21.38 -7.39
CA GLU A 172 -16.21 -21.39 -5.92
C GLU A 172 -14.99 -20.66 -5.34
N PHE A 173 -14.15 -20.04 -6.19
CA PHE A 173 -12.94 -19.32 -5.81
C PHE A 173 -12.01 -20.13 -4.88
N SER A 174 -11.89 -21.43 -5.15
CA SER A 174 -11.12 -22.38 -4.32
C SER A 174 -9.62 -22.36 -4.60
N GLY A 175 -9.18 -21.69 -5.67
CA GLY A 175 -7.77 -21.47 -5.98
C GLY A 175 -7.12 -20.40 -5.10
N THR A 176 -5.85 -20.12 -5.36
CA THR A 176 -5.09 -19.04 -4.68
C THR A 176 -5.06 -17.74 -5.48
N THR A 177 -5.56 -17.75 -6.71
CA THR A 177 -5.60 -16.60 -7.63
C THR A 177 -6.87 -16.65 -8.47
N LEU A 178 -7.29 -15.50 -9.01
CA LEU A 178 -8.41 -15.43 -9.95
C LEU A 178 -8.10 -16.21 -11.24
N ASP A 179 -9.05 -17.00 -11.74
CA ASP A 179 -8.88 -17.73 -13.00
C ASP A 179 -8.95 -16.79 -14.20
N GLY A 180 -7.78 -16.49 -14.76
CA GLY A 180 -7.64 -15.65 -15.95
C GLY A 180 -8.25 -16.26 -17.22
N ASN A 181 -8.58 -17.55 -17.26
CA ASN A 181 -9.30 -18.15 -18.38
C ASN A 181 -10.81 -17.87 -18.31
N THR A 182 -11.32 -17.44 -17.16
CA THR A 182 -12.74 -17.16 -16.94
C THR A 182 -13.01 -15.66 -16.81
N TRP A 183 -12.20 -14.95 -16.04
CA TRP A 183 -12.42 -13.54 -15.71
C TRP A 183 -11.49 -12.60 -16.49
N ASN A 184 -12.03 -11.48 -16.95
CA ASN A 184 -11.31 -10.33 -17.48
C ASN A 184 -11.26 -9.23 -16.41
N TYR A 185 -10.24 -8.38 -16.48
CA TYR A 185 -10.20 -7.12 -15.74
C TYR A 185 -10.54 -5.98 -16.69
N GLU A 186 -11.54 -5.19 -16.34
CA GLU A 186 -11.74 -3.85 -16.94
C GLU A 186 -10.79 -2.88 -16.23
N ILE A 187 -10.16 -1.99 -16.99
CA ILE A 187 -9.10 -1.11 -16.48
C ILE A 187 -9.45 0.35 -16.73
N GLY A 188 -9.24 1.19 -15.70
CA GLY A 188 -9.46 2.62 -15.77
C GLY A 188 -10.87 3.07 -15.38
N ASN A 189 -11.24 4.27 -15.82
CA ASN A 189 -12.50 4.95 -15.46
C ASN A 189 -13.49 5.04 -16.64
N GLY A 190 -13.23 4.29 -17.72
CA GLY A 190 -14.09 4.27 -18.90
C GLY A 190 -14.30 5.65 -19.53
N SER A 191 -15.36 5.78 -20.32
CA SER A 191 -15.81 7.07 -20.86
C SER A 191 -16.79 7.73 -19.89
N GLY A 192 -16.48 8.94 -19.40
CA GLY A 192 -17.37 9.70 -18.52
C GLY A 192 -17.64 9.04 -17.16
N GLY A 193 -16.67 8.34 -16.58
CA GLY A 193 -16.88 7.54 -15.37
C GLY A 193 -17.84 6.39 -15.64
N TRP A 194 -17.49 5.56 -16.63
CA TRP A 194 -18.30 4.44 -17.11
C TRP A 194 -19.73 4.76 -17.56
N GLY A 195 -20.00 6.03 -17.90
CA GLY A 195 -21.33 6.53 -18.27
C GLY A 195 -22.15 7.06 -17.08
N ASN A 196 -21.62 6.91 -15.86
CA ASN A 196 -22.33 7.19 -14.62
C ASN A 196 -21.62 8.21 -13.71
N ASN A 197 -20.56 8.87 -14.21
CA ASN A 197 -19.69 9.74 -13.43
C ASN A 197 -19.05 9.03 -12.22
N GLU A 198 -18.79 7.74 -12.37
CA GLU A 198 -18.04 6.93 -11.40
C GLU A 198 -16.64 7.53 -11.16
N LEU A 199 -16.14 7.43 -9.91
CA LEU A 199 -14.93 8.13 -9.46
C LEU A 199 -13.70 7.22 -9.34
N GLU A 200 -13.90 5.92 -9.42
CA GLU A 200 -12.86 4.92 -9.27
C GLU A 200 -12.10 4.65 -10.56
N TYR A 201 -10.85 4.27 -10.39
CA TYR A 201 -10.03 3.71 -11.45
C TYR A 201 -9.96 2.19 -11.23
N TYR A 202 -10.58 1.41 -12.11
CA TYR A 202 -10.51 -0.05 -12.00
C TYR A 202 -9.10 -0.55 -12.33
N THR A 203 -8.63 -1.55 -11.56
CA THR A 203 -7.29 -2.13 -11.70
C THR A 203 -7.34 -3.66 -11.73
N ASN A 204 -6.21 -4.27 -12.07
CA ASN A 204 -5.93 -5.71 -11.87
C ASN A 204 -4.95 -5.95 -10.70
N SER A 205 -4.78 -4.97 -9.81
CA SER A 205 -3.88 -5.07 -8.67
C SER A 205 -4.44 -6.00 -7.61
N THR A 206 -3.58 -6.79 -6.95
CA THR A 206 -3.95 -7.59 -5.77
C THR A 206 -4.41 -6.72 -4.60
N LYS A 207 -4.19 -5.40 -4.65
CA LYS A 207 -4.80 -4.44 -3.74
C LYS A 207 -6.32 -4.38 -3.87
N ASN A 208 -6.86 -4.53 -5.07
CA ASN A 208 -8.27 -4.37 -5.37
C ASN A 208 -8.99 -5.69 -5.64
N VAL A 209 -8.28 -6.73 -6.08
CA VAL A 209 -8.89 -8.00 -6.46
C VAL A 209 -7.97 -9.18 -6.19
N PHE A 210 -8.45 -10.12 -5.38
CA PHE A 210 -7.69 -11.31 -5.02
C PHE A 210 -8.65 -12.41 -4.54
N VAL A 211 -8.16 -13.65 -4.54
CA VAL A 211 -8.91 -14.79 -4.00
C VAL A 211 -8.34 -15.11 -2.63
N SER A 212 -9.21 -15.33 -1.65
CA SER A 212 -8.82 -15.65 -0.29
C SER A 212 -9.85 -16.53 0.39
N ASN A 213 -9.39 -17.66 0.96
CA ASN A 213 -10.22 -18.55 1.78
C ASN A 213 -11.57 -18.94 1.13
N GLY A 214 -11.56 -19.31 -0.16
CA GLY A 214 -12.76 -19.71 -0.90
C GLY A 214 -13.67 -18.55 -1.31
N ASN A 215 -13.15 -17.32 -1.33
CA ASN A 215 -13.90 -16.13 -1.71
C ASN A 215 -13.13 -15.28 -2.71
N LEU A 216 -13.85 -14.70 -3.67
CA LEU A 216 -13.38 -13.54 -4.41
C LEU A 216 -13.54 -12.28 -3.53
N ILE A 217 -12.46 -11.53 -3.37
CA ILE A 217 -12.47 -10.23 -2.71
C ILE A 217 -12.30 -9.16 -3.77
N ILE A 218 -13.26 -8.23 -3.83
CA ILE A 218 -13.15 -6.97 -4.57
C ILE A 218 -13.15 -5.85 -3.54
N GLU A 219 -12.08 -5.06 -3.52
CA GLU A 219 -11.89 -3.98 -2.57
C GLU A 219 -11.78 -2.63 -3.27
N ALA A 220 -12.68 -1.74 -2.91
CA ALA A 220 -12.59 -0.33 -3.23
C ALA A 220 -11.70 0.36 -2.19
N ARG A 221 -10.68 1.11 -2.64
CA ARG A 221 -9.74 1.81 -1.78
C ARG A 221 -9.75 3.29 -2.07
N LYS A 222 -9.50 4.10 -1.04
CA LYS A 222 -9.22 5.53 -1.19
C LYS A 222 -7.71 5.71 -1.32
N GLU A 223 -7.24 5.85 -2.55
CA GLU A 223 -5.82 6.05 -2.87
C GLU A 223 -5.66 6.87 -4.15
N SER A 224 -4.51 7.53 -4.29
CA SER A 224 -4.19 8.28 -5.50
C SER A 224 -3.61 7.35 -6.57
N ILE A 225 -4.35 7.15 -7.67
CA ILE A 225 -3.92 6.30 -8.78
C ILE A 225 -4.37 6.90 -10.11
N GLY A 226 -3.46 7.05 -11.07
CA GLY A 226 -3.82 7.52 -12.42
C GLY A 226 -4.53 8.88 -12.47
N GLY A 227 -4.39 9.73 -11.44
CA GLY A 227 -5.13 11.00 -11.32
C GLY A 227 -6.49 10.90 -10.62
N PHE A 228 -6.89 9.71 -10.19
CA PHE A 228 -8.12 9.42 -9.45
C PHE A 228 -7.83 9.25 -7.95
N ASN A 229 -8.87 9.35 -7.14
CA ASN A 229 -8.79 9.26 -5.67
C ASN A 229 -9.32 7.95 -5.10
N TYR A 230 -9.80 7.06 -5.98
CA TYR A 230 -10.32 5.75 -5.61
C TYR A 230 -9.85 4.72 -6.63
N SER A 231 -9.59 3.51 -6.15
CA SER A 231 -9.33 2.33 -6.96
C SER A 231 -10.34 1.24 -6.62
N ALA A 232 -10.63 0.37 -7.56
CA ALA A 232 -11.50 -0.80 -7.37
C ALA A 232 -11.18 -1.88 -8.40
N ALA A 233 -12.03 -2.90 -8.53
CA ALA A 233 -11.96 -3.86 -9.64
C ALA A 233 -13.35 -4.06 -10.27
N ARG A 234 -13.36 -4.20 -11.59
CA ARG A 234 -14.53 -4.56 -12.40
C ARG A 234 -14.17 -5.78 -13.24
N LEU A 235 -14.89 -6.87 -13.01
CA LEU A 235 -14.61 -8.16 -13.65
C LEU A 235 -15.72 -8.54 -14.61
N THR A 236 -15.35 -9.13 -15.75
CA THR A 236 -16.32 -9.63 -16.73
C THR A 236 -15.92 -11.02 -17.20
N THR A 237 -16.88 -11.80 -17.72
CA THR A 237 -16.61 -13.06 -18.42
C THR A 237 -16.72 -12.93 -19.94
N GLN A 238 -16.74 -11.69 -20.46
CA GLN A 238 -16.91 -11.41 -21.88
C GLN A 238 -15.92 -12.22 -22.74
N ASN A 239 -16.41 -12.85 -23.79
CA ASN A 239 -15.67 -13.73 -24.70
C ASN A 239 -15.04 -14.99 -24.05
N LYS A 240 -15.35 -15.27 -22.77
CA LYS A 240 -14.85 -16.43 -22.03
C LYS A 240 -15.99 -17.35 -21.57
N LYS A 241 -17.00 -16.79 -20.90
CA LYS A 241 -18.22 -17.49 -20.49
C LYS A 241 -19.44 -16.62 -20.79
N THR A 242 -20.37 -17.18 -21.53
CA THR A 242 -21.67 -16.58 -21.87
C THR A 242 -22.74 -17.64 -21.67
N PHE A 243 -23.90 -17.24 -21.16
CA PHE A 243 -25.02 -18.13 -20.90
C PHE A 243 -26.28 -17.62 -21.60
N THR A 244 -27.16 -18.54 -21.99
CA THR A 244 -28.47 -18.20 -22.55
C THR A 244 -29.52 -18.97 -21.77
N TYR A 245 -30.36 -18.22 -21.05
CA TYR A 245 -31.34 -18.72 -20.10
C TYR A 245 -30.72 -19.50 -18.93
N GLY A 246 -31.54 -19.84 -17.95
CA GLY A 246 -31.15 -20.62 -16.79
C GLY A 246 -31.30 -19.86 -15.47
N ARG A 247 -30.64 -20.40 -14.45
CA ARG A 247 -30.62 -19.84 -13.09
C ARG A 247 -29.18 -19.45 -12.74
N VAL A 248 -29.02 -18.26 -12.18
CA VAL A 248 -27.75 -17.76 -11.67
C VAL A 248 -27.94 -17.46 -10.18
N ASP A 249 -27.13 -18.08 -9.33
CA ASP A 249 -27.07 -17.75 -7.91
C ASP A 249 -25.66 -17.20 -7.62
N ILE A 250 -25.59 -16.08 -6.90
CA ILE A 250 -24.32 -15.49 -6.43
C ILE A 250 -24.45 -15.26 -4.93
N ARG A 251 -23.52 -15.82 -4.16
CA ARG A 251 -23.42 -15.59 -2.71
C ARG A 251 -22.37 -14.52 -2.45
N ALA A 252 -22.79 -13.35 -1.98
CA ALA A 252 -21.90 -12.23 -1.72
C ALA A 252 -22.19 -11.54 -0.38
N LYS A 253 -21.16 -10.94 0.21
CA LYS A 253 -21.26 -9.97 1.31
C LYS A 253 -20.85 -8.60 0.77
N LEU A 254 -21.72 -7.60 0.93
CA LEU A 254 -21.57 -6.30 0.30
C LEU A 254 -20.91 -5.27 1.23
N PRO A 255 -20.12 -4.32 0.68
CA PRO A 255 -19.58 -3.20 1.45
C PRO A 255 -20.67 -2.22 1.91
N LYS A 256 -20.32 -1.23 2.73
CA LYS A 256 -21.23 -0.17 3.20
C LYS A 256 -20.54 1.19 3.15
N GLY A 257 -21.32 2.25 3.05
CA GLY A 257 -20.84 3.63 2.99
C GLY A 257 -21.51 4.42 1.88
N LYS A 258 -21.67 5.73 2.09
CA LYS A 258 -22.19 6.63 1.06
C LYS A 258 -21.24 6.68 -0.14
N GLY A 259 -21.79 6.55 -1.34
CA GLY A 259 -21.02 6.52 -2.60
C GLY A 259 -20.50 5.14 -2.99
N ILE A 260 -20.64 4.12 -2.15
CA ILE A 260 -20.29 2.74 -2.48
C ILE A 260 -21.42 2.11 -3.29
N TRP A 261 -21.09 1.53 -4.46
CA TRP A 261 -22.05 0.97 -5.41
C TRP A 261 -21.55 -0.37 -5.99
N PRO A 262 -21.62 -1.48 -5.24
CA PRO A 262 -21.38 -2.81 -5.78
C PRO A 262 -22.54 -3.25 -6.68
N ALA A 263 -22.20 -3.89 -7.80
CA ALA A 263 -23.16 -4.47 -8.73
C ALA A 263 -22.75 -5.90 -9.12
N LEU A 264 -23.75 -6.75 -9.29
CA LEU A 264 -23.66 -8.09 -9.86
C LEU A 264 -24.69 -8.16 -10.99
N TRP A 265 -24.20 -8.16 -12.22
CA TRP A 265 -25.02 -7.85 -13.39
C TRP A 265 -24.51 -8.60 -14.63
N MET A 266 -25.27 -8.51 -15.72
CA MET A 266 -25.01 -9.20 -16.98
C MET A 266 -25.27 -8.27 -18.16
N LEU A 267 -24.49 -8.44 -19.24
CA LEU A 267 -24.69 -7.78 -20.53
C LEU A 267 -24.85 -8.79 -21.65
N GLY A 268 -25.59 -8.41 -22.69
CA GLY A 268 -25.64 -9.15 -23.94
C GLY A 268 -24.25 -9.30 -24.58
N SER A 269 -23.90 -10.53 -24.96
CA SER A 269 -22.58 -10.82 -25.57
C SER A 269 -22.37 -10.14 -26.92
N ASN A 270 -23.43 -9.59 -27.52
CA ASN A 270 -23.40 -8.81 -28.76
C ASN A 270 -23.18 -7.29 -28.54
N ILE A 271 -22.84 -6.85 -27.32
CA ILE A 271 -22.63 -5.42 -26.99
C ILE A 271 -21.65 -4.72 -27.95
N THR A 272 -20.62 -5.42 -28.42
CA THR A 272 -19.65 -4.86 -29.39
C THR A 272 -20.24 -4.64 -30.79
N ASN A 273 -21.35 -5.29 -31.10
CA ASN A 273 -22.00 -5.24 -32.42
C ASN A 273 -23.16 -4.25 -32.44
N VAL A 274 -23.95 -4.19 -31.36
CA VAL A 274 -25.18 -3.39 -31.31
C VAL A 274 -25.14 -2.24 -30.32
N GLY A 275 -24.13 -2.19 -29.44
CA GLY A 275 -24.01 -1.20 -28.38
C GLY A 275 -25.00 -1.39 -27.24
N TRP A 276 -24.90 -0.49 -26.26
CA TRP A 276 -25.88 -0.34 -25.18
C TRP A 276 -26.90 0.76 -25.55
N PRO A 277 -28.20 0.63 -25.22
CA PRO A 277 -28.83 -0.46 -24.46
C PRO A 277 -29.29 -1.64 -25.34
N ALA A 278 -29.11 -1.59 -26.66
CA ALA A 278 -29.68 -2.59 -27.58
C ALA A 278 -29.20 -4.04 -27.36
N SER A 279 -28.06 -4.24 -26.69
CA SER A 279 -27.57 -5.56 -26.29
C SER A 279 -28.32 -6.17 -25.10
N GLY A 280 -29.02 -5.35 -24.32
CA GLY A 280 -29.70 -5.72 -23.09
C GLY A 280 -28.76 -5.79 -21.88
N GLU A 281 -29.31 -5.44 -20.72
CA GLU A 281 -28.65 -5.51 -19.41
C GLU A 281 -29.58 -6.15 -18.38
N ILE A 282 -29.02 -7.03 -17.55
CA ILE A 282 -29.74 -7.66 -16.43
C ILE A 282 -28.95 -7.43 -15.15
N ASP A 283 -29.47 -6.58 -14.28
CA ASP A 283 -28.92 -6.34 -12.97
C ASP A 283 -29.52 -7.33 -11.98
N ILE A 284 -28.77 -8.38 -11.65
CA ILE A 284 -29.19 -9.39 -10.67
C ILE A 284 -29.26 -8.73 -9.28
N MET A 285 -28.28 -7.89 -8.98
CA MET A 285 -28.21 -7.13 -7.75
C MET A 285 -27.41 -5.85 -7.95
N GLU A 286 -28.04 -4.71 -7.70
CA GLU A 286 -27.37 -3.47 -7.37
C GLU A 286 -27.68 -3.05 -5.94
N TYR A 287 -26.77 -2.31 -5.35
CA TYR A 287 -26.86 -1.90 -3.96
C TYR A 287 -26.23 -0.54 -3.74
N LEU A 288 -26.89 0.29 -2.96
CA LEU A 288 -26.38 1.60 -2.55
C LEU A 288 -25.87 1.49 -1.11
N GLY A 289 -24.58 1.71 -0.88
CA GLY A 289 -23.94 1.45 0.42
C GLY A 289 -24.45 2.25 1.61
N HIS A 290 -25.30 3.25 1.39
CA HIS A 290 -25.99 3.98 2.45
C HIS A 290 -27.38 3.42 2.79
N GLU A 291 -27.93 2.51 1.98
CA GLU A 291 -29.23 1.83 2.17
C GLU A 291 -29.01 0.32 2.37
N THR A 292 -28.31 -0.06 3.44
CA THR A 292 -27.75 -1.42 3.60
C THR A 292 -28.77 -2.57 3.67
N ASN A 293 -30.06 -2.26 3.77
CA ASN A 293 -31.18 -3.21 3.87
C ASN A 293 -32.00 -3.32 2.57
N LYS A 294 -31.50 -2.78 1.46
CA LYS A 294 -32.20 -2.74 0.18
C LYS A 294 -31.25 -3.04 -0.97
N SER A 295 -31.72 -3.85 -1.90
CA SER A 295 -31.09 -4.09 -3.19
C SER A 295 -32.08 -3.83 -4.30
N HIS A 296 -31.54 -3.63 -5.50
CA HIS A 296 -32.29 -3.37 -6.72
C HIS A 296 -32.01 -4.50 -7.72
N GLY A 297 -33.04 -4.90 -8.46
CA GLY A 297 -32.90 -5.75 -9.63
C GLY A 297 -33.59 -5.05 -10.80
N THR A 298 -32.86 -4.88 -11.90
CA THR A 298 -33.22 -3.98 -12.99
C THR A 298 -32.99 -4.65 -14.34
N LEU A 299 -33.74 -4.22 -15.36
CA LEU A 299 -33.58 -4.63 -16.75
C LEU A 299 -33.51 -3.37 -17.61
N HIS A 300 -32.56 -3.31 -18.54
CA HIS A 300 -32.40 -2.21 -19.50
C HIS A 300 -32.53 -2.68 -20.95
#